data_AF-A0A9E3JVV0-F1
#
_entry.id   AF-A0A9E3JVV0-F1
#
_cell.length_a   1.000
_cell.length_b   1.000
_cell.length_c   1.000
_cell.angle_alpha   90.00
_cell.angle_beta   90.00
_cell.angle_gamma   90.00
#
_symmetry.space_group_name_H-M   'P 1'
#
loop_
_entity.id
_entity.type
_entity.pdbx_description
1 polymer ?
#
loop_
_entity_poly.entity_id
_entity_poly.type
_entity_poly.pdbx_seq_one_letter_code
_entity_poly.pdbx_strand_id
1 'polypeptide(L)'
;EKPVPVVEQPKPVAEPPKEVDMAAYVEARRKARGASTMEQPAEESENDRATRIAKANIAAANGRSRGDDRNETGGVFSISNQTFHSAELKFRGWNPNFKRRWLQQLTVEQGTEPDIETAVIKKMIELIRKEKTGDFEWDSHRLQRVVTMSARPQDTAELQAFLFKEMFPEYKRGPGR
;
A
#
# COMPACT_ATOMS: atom_id res chain seq x y z
N GLU A 1 -77.01 -74.98 -5.11
CA GLU A 1 -75.92 -75.39 -4.20
C GLU A 1 -74.62 -74.70 -4.60
N LYS A 2 -73.80 -74.30 -3.62
CA LYS A 2 -72.33 -74.13 -3.75
C LYS A 2 -71.68 -75.54 -3.78
N PRO A 3 -70.39 -75.78 -4.16
CA PRO A 3 -69.22 -74.88 -4.09
C PRO A 3 -68.15 -75.00 -5.24
N VAL A 4 -67.06 -74.25 -5.04
CA VAL A 4 -65.78 -74.06 -5.78
C VAL A 4 -64.82 -75.27 -5.70
N PRO A 5 -63.79 -75.45 -6.58
CA PRO A 5 -62.45 -74.80 -6.39
C PRO A 5 -61.70 -74.45 -7.71
N VAL A 6 -61.06 -73.28 -7.88
CA VAL A 6 -59.68 -72.88 -7.51
C VAL A 6 -58.57 -73.77 -8.07
N VAL A 7 -57.82 -73.24 -9.05
CA VAL A 7 -56.39 -73.55 -9.28
C VAL A 7 -55.66 -72.23 -9.59
N GLU A 8 -54.63 -71.94 -8.78
CA GLU A 8 -53.76 -70.76 -8.81
C GLU A 8 -52.90 -70.66 -10.09
N GLN A 9 -52.73 -69.43 -10.59
CA GLN A 9 -51.61 -69.07 -11.47
C GLN A 9 -50.61 -68.20 -10.70
N PRO A 10 -49.30 -68.40 -10.88
CA PRO A 10 -48.26 -67.79 -10.05
C PRO A 10 -48.14 -66.29 -10.31
N LYS A 11 -48.05 -65.51 -9.22
CA LYS A 11 -47.79 -64.06 -9.27
C LYS A 11 -46.37 -63.80 -9.78
N PRO A 12 -46.15 -62.87 -10.73
CA PRO A 12 -44.82 -62.32 -10.95
C PRO A 12 -44.40 -61.54 -9.71
N VAL A 13 -43.19 -61.83 -9.22
CA VAL A 13 -42.55 -61.11 -8.12
C VAL A 13 -42.41 -59.65 -8.54
N ALA A 14 -43.15 -58.76 -7.88
CA ALA A 14 -42.97 -57.33 -8.02
C ALA A 14 -41.65 -56.94 -7.35
N GLU A 15 -40.71 -56.40 -8.12
CA GLU A 15 -39.53 -55.73 -7.57
C GLU A 15 -40.00 -54.57 -6.68
N PRO A 16 -39.42 -54.42 -5.47
CA PRO A 16 -39.80 -53.31 -4.60
C PRO A 16 -39.45 -51.98 -5.26
N PRO A 17 -40.29 -50.95 -5.12
CA PRO A 17 -40.00 -49.63 -5.66
C PRO A 17 -38.68 -49.15 -5.04
N LYS A 18 -37.69 -48.86 -5.89
CA LYS A 18 -36.44 -48.25 -5.42
C LYS A 18 -36.82 -46.94 -4.75
N GLU A 19 -36.62 -46.88 -3.44
CA GLU A 19 -36.73 -45.65 -2.67
C GLU A 19 -35.72 -44.68 -3.26
N VAL A 20 -36.22 -43.77 -4.09
CA VAL A 20 -35.38 -42.71 -4.65
C VAL A 20 -35.12 -41.77 -3.49
N ASP A 21 -33.91 -41.84 -2.93
CA ASP A 21 -33.45 -40.94 -1.87
C ASP A 21 -33.82 -39.50 -2.26
N MET A 22 -34.47 -38.76 -1.36
CA MET A 22 -34.99 -37.42 -1.68
C MET A 22 -33.90 -36.51 -2.27
N ALA A 23 -32.63 -36.75 -1.94
CA ALA A 23 -31.47 -36.12 -2.57
C ALA A 23 -31.41 -36.30 -4.10
N ALA A 24 -31.59 -37.53 -4.58
CA ALA A 24 -31.53 -37.84 -6.02
C ALA A 24 -32.68 -37.21 -6.80
N TYR A 25 -33.87 -37.09 -6.19
CA TYR A 25 -35.01 -36.41 -6.81
C TYR A 25 -34.77 -34.90 -6.96
N VAL A 26 -34.16 -34.27 -5.96
CA VAL A 26 -33.81 -32.84 -5.99
C VAL A 26 -32.76 -32.55 -7.07
N GLU A 27 -31.75 -33.40 -7.22
CA GLU A 27 -30.73 -33.26 -8.26
C GLU A 27 -31.28 -33.41 -9.68
N ALA A 28 -32.12 -34.42 -9.91
CA ALA A 28 -32.78 -34.63 -11.20
C ALA A 28 -33.63 -33.41 -11.59
N ARG A 29 -34.34 -32.82 -10.62
CA ARG A 29 -35.18 -31.64 -10.84
C ARG A 29 -34.36 -30.35 -11.01
N ARG A 30 -33.13 -30.29 -10.49
CA ARG A 30 -32.17 -29.20 -10.77
C ARG A 30 -31.62 -29.29 -12.20
N LYS A 31 -31.23 -30.49 -12.65
CA LYS A 31 -30.76 -30.74 -14.04
C LYS A 31 -31.84 -30.45 -15.08
N ALA A 32 -33.08 -30.88 -14.84
CA ALA A 32 -34.20 -30.67 -15.75
C ALA A 32 -34.59 -29.19 -15.93
N ARG A 33 -34.25 -28.32 -14.97
CA ARG A 33 -34.52 -26.87 -15.03
C ARG A 33 -33.42 -26.07 -15.72
N GLY A 34 -32.45 -26.74 -16.35
CA GLY A 34 -31.38 -26.06 -17.09
C GLY A 34 -30.59 -25.08 -16.23
N ALA A 35 -30.45 -25.38 -14.92
CA ALA A 35 -29.45 -24.71 -14.11
C ALA A 35 -28.11 -25.11 -14.71
N SER A 36 -27.55 -24.20 -15.50
CA SER A 36 -26.15 -24.22 -15.89
C SER A 36 -25.33 -24.62 -14.68
N THR A 37 -24.33 -25.45 -14.91
CA THR A 37 -23.25 -25.70 -13.96
C THR A 37 -22.73 -24.36 -13.46
N MET A 38 -23.31 -23.84 -12.38
CA MET A 38 -22.63 -22.94 -11.47
C MET A 38 -21.48 -23.78 -11.00
N GLU A 39 -20.29 -23.41 -11.49
CA GLU A 39 -19.01 -23.88 -10.98
C GLU A 39 -19.17 -24.02 -9.47
N GLN A 40 -19.22 -25.27 -9.00
CA GLN A 40 -18.83 -25.55 -7.65
C GLN A 40 -17.43 -24.91 -7.55
N PRO A 41 -17.16 -23.98 -6.62
CA PRO A 41 -15.79 -23.60 -6.37
C PRO A 41 -15.09 -24.92 -6.05
N ALA A 42 -14.20 -25.35 -6.94
CA ALA A 42 -13.41 -26.55 -6.73
C ALA A 42 -12.85 -26.43 -5.31
N GLU A 43 -13.04 -27.47 -4.48
CA GLU A 43 -12.51 -27.47 -3.12
C GLU A 43 -11.05 -27.04 -3.20
N GLU A 44 -10.77 -25.81 -2.77
CA GLU A 44 -9.42 -25.29 -2.79
C GLU A 44 -8.62 -26.21 -1.89
N SER A 45 -7.67 -26.94 -2.49
CA SER A 45 -6.75 -27.76 -1.73
C SER A 45 -6.12 -26.88 -0.65
N GLU A 46 -5.86 -27.42 0.54
CA GLU A 46 -5.20 -26.66 1.61
C GLU A 46 -3.88 -26.03 1.11
N ASN A 47 -3.22 -26.65 0.12
CA ASN A 47 -2.07 -26.11 -0.59
C ASN A 47 -2.39 -24.85 -1.42
N ASP A 48 -3.54 -24.76 -2.08
CA ASP A 48 -3.96 -23.58 -2.83
C ASP A 48 -4.30 -22.42 -1.89
N ARG A 49 -4.91 -22.74 -0.75
CA ARG A 49 -5.16 -21.75 0.32
C ARG A 49 -3.85 -21.26 0.95
N ALA A 50 -2.93 -22.18 1.27
CA ALA A 50 -1.62 -21.85 1.83
C ALA A 50 -0.77 -21.03 0.86
N THR A 51 -0.76 -21.39 -0.44
CA THR A 51 -0.03 -20.62 -1.46
C THR A 51 -0.63 -19.25 -1.70
N ARG A 52 -1.96 -19.08 -1.61
CA ARG A 52 -2.60 -17.75 -1.66
C ARG A 52 -2.21 -16.89 -0.47
N ILE A 53 -2.24 -17.44 0.74
CA ILE A 53 -1.83 -16.74 1.96
C ILE A 53 -0.35 -16.37 1.90
N ALA A 54 0.52 -17.28 1.46
CA ALA A 54 1.94 -17.03 1.27
C ALA A 54 2.19 -15.93 0.22
N LYS A 55 1.50 -15.97 -0.92
CA LYS A 55 1.58 -14.92 -1.95
C LYS A 55 1.06 -13.58 -1.46
N ALA A 56 -0.02 -13.55 -0.68
CA ALA A 56 -0.54 -12.33 -0.07
C ALA A 56 0.43 -11.73 0.96
N ASN A 57 1.06 -12.57 1.78
CA ASN A 57 2.07 -12.14 2.75
C ASN A 57 3.36 -11.67 2.08
N ILE A 58 3.81 -12.35 1.02
CA ILE A 58 4.98 -11.93 0.22
C ILE A 58 4.67 -10.65 -0.56
N ALA A 59 3.47 -10.48 -1.11
CA ALA A 59 3.06 -9.23 -1.76
C ALA A 59 2.97 -8.07 -0.74
N ALA A 60 2.46 -8.33 0.46
CA ALA A 60 2.41 -7.34 1.54
C ALA A 60 3.79 -7.02 2.12
N ALA A 61 4.73 -7.97 2.13
CA ALA A 61 6.13 -7.74 2.54
C ALA A 61 6.92 -7.00 1.46
N ASN A 62 6.78 -7.40 0.19
CA ASN A 62 7.43 -6.75 -0.94
C ASN A 62 6.87 -5.34 -1.21
N GLY A 63 5.60 -5.08 -0.89
CA GLY A 63 5.01 -3.74 -0.94
C GLY A 63 5.54 -2.79 0.13
N ARG A 64 6.00 -3.31 1.27
CA ARG A 64 6.56 -2.51 2.37
C ARG A 64 8.06 -2.26 2.24
N SER A 65 8.83 -3.17 1.64
CA SER A 65 10.31 -3.07 1.60
C SER A 65 10.91 -2.70 0.25
N ARG A 66 10.17 -2.74 -0.87
CA ARG A 66 10.70 -2.42 -2.22
C ARG A 66 10.21 -1.07 -2.78
N GLY A 67 9.52 -0.30 -1.93
CA GLY A 67 8.72 0.85 -2.32
C GLY A 67 9.24 2.20 -1.84
N ASP A 68 10.41 2.27 -1.21
CA ASP A 68 11.02 3.55 -0.80
C ASP A 68 11.08 4.47 -2.04
N ASP A 69 11.72 4.04 -3.13
CA ASP A 69 11.88 4.83 -4.36
C ASP A 69 10.63 5.12 -5.22
N ARG A 70 9.58 4.31 -5.14
CA ARG A 70 8.45 4.34 -6.11
C ARG A 70 7.28 5.20 -5.66
N ASN A 71 7.24 5.57 -4.39
CA ASN A 71 6.17 6.38 -3.83
C ASN A 71 6.68 7.56 -2.99
N GLU A 72 7.96 7.97 -3.15
CA GLU A 72 8.57 9.20 -2.60
C GLU A 72 7.87 10.47 -3.14
N THR A 73 6.60 10.61 -2.81
CA THR A 73 5.70 11.63 -3.30
C THR A 73 5.49 12.59 -2.15
N GLY A 74 6.52 13.39 -1.85
CA GLY A 74 6.54 14.14 -0.59
C GLY A 74 7.59 15.23 -0.48
N GLY A 75 8.33 15.53 -1.56
CA GLY A 75 9.37 16.57 -1.51
C GLY A 75 10.58 16.13 -0.72
N VAL A 76 11.18 15.00 -1.09
CA VAL A 76 12.34 14.44 -0.36
C VAL A 76 13.56 15.33 -0.60
N PHE A 77 14.19 15.75 0.50
CA PHE A 77 15.48 16.42 0.48
C PHE A 77 16.55 15.48 1.00
N SER A 78 17.69 15.45 0.33
CA SER A 78 18.87 14.71 0.77
C SER A 78 20.05 15.63 0.77
N ILE A 79 20.82 15.63 1.86
CA ILE A 79 22.05 16.38 1.97
C ILE A 79 23.21 15.41 1.75
N SER A 80 24.13 15.78 0.87
CA SER A 80 25.36 15.05 0.60
C SER A 80 26.55 16.00 0.68
N ASN A 81 27.75 15.46 0.84
CA ASN A 81 29.01 16.22 0.80
C ASN A 81 28.99 17.47 1.70
N GLN A 82 28.48 17.35 2.93
CA GLN A 82 28.47 18.44 3.90
C GLN A 82 29.89 18.67 4.43
N THR A 83 30.37 19.90 4.27
CA THR A 83 31.58 20.44 4.88
C THR A 83 31.20 21.59 5.83
N PHE A 84 32.19 22.23 6.46
CA PHE A 84 31.93 23.39 7.33
C PHE A 84 31.41 24.62 6.57
N HIS A 85 31.67 24.73 5.27
CA HIS A 85 31.35 25.92 4.48
C HIS A 85 30.44 25.65 3.29
N SER A 86 30.30 24.39 2.88
CA SER A 86 29.51 24.01 1.71
C SER A 86 28.75 22.71 1.96
N ALA A 87 27.60 22.55 1.31
CA ALA A 87 26.82 21.32 1.32
C ALA A 87 26.11 21.14 -0.01
N GLU A 88 25.91 19.89 -0.43
CA GLU A 88 25.19 19.56 -1.65
C GLU A 88 23.76 19.13 -1.28
N LEU A 89 22.78 19.96 -1.65
CA LEU A 89 21.37 19.70 -1.42
C LEU A 89 20.75 19.09 -2.68
N LYS A 90 20.21 17.87 -2.54
CA LYS A 90 19.41 17.21 -3.57
C LYS A 90 17.96 17.32 -3.20
N PHE A 91 17.16 17.83 -4.13
CA PHE A 91 15.72 17.97 -3.96
C PHE A 91 14.99 17.16 -5.03
N ARG A 92 14.05 16.31 -4.57
CA ARG A 92 13.12 15.56 -5.41
C ARG A 92 11.72 16.18 -5.26
N GLY A 93 11.14 16.61 -6.37
CA GLY A 93 9.85 17.30 -6.39
C GLY A 93 8.67 16.51 -5.77
N TRP A 94 7.57 17.20 -5.48
CA TRP A 94 6.33 16.61 -4.96
C TRP A 94 5.48 15.89 -6.01
N ASN A 95 5.91 15.83 -7.27
CA ASN A 95 5.12 15.24 -8.35
C ASN A 95 5.59 13.79 -8.66
N PRO A 96 4.72 12.76 -8.48
CA PRO A 96 5.11 11.36 -8.67
C PRO A 96 5.32 10.99 -10.15
N ASN A 97 4.80 11.80 -11.08
CA ASN A 97 4.64 11.39 -12.47
C ASN A 97 5.87 11.64 -13.35
N PHE A 98 6.97 12.14 -12.80
CA PHE A 98 8.07 12.68 -13.60
C PHE A 98 9.25 11.70 -13.70
N LYS A 99 9.14 10.74 -14.65
CA LYS A 99 10.23 9.84 -15.06
C LYS A 99 11.49 10.55 -15.62
N ARG A 100 11.47 11.87 -15.80
CA ARG A 100 12.59 12.66 -16.31
C ARG A 100 12.53 14.07 -15.72
N ARG A 101 13.43 14.35 -14.76
CA ARG A 101 13.85 15.68 -14.26
C ARG A 101 12.78 16.41 -13.40
N TRP A 102 13.07 16.91 -12.19
CA TRP A 102 14.33 17.48 -11.68
C TRP A 102 14.73 16.90 -10.31
N LEU A 103 15.87 16.19 -10.29
CA LEU A 103 16.73 16.17 -9.11
C LEU A 103 17.50 17.50 -9.15
N GLN A 104 17.05 18.52 -8.42
CA GLN A 104 17.82 19.76 -8.32
C GLN A 104 18.95 19.51 -7.34
N GLN A 105 20.15 19.32 -7.86
CA GLN A 105 21.38 19.31 -7.08
C GLN A 105 21.87 20.75 -6.98
N LEU A 106 21.72 21.34 -5.80
CA LEU A 106 22.14 22.70 -5.51
C LEU A 106 23.31 22.64 -4.52
N THR A 107 24.44 23.24 -4.90
CA THR A 107 25.51 23.51 -3.94
C THR A 107 25.11 24.74 -3.11
N VAL A 108 25.01 24.54 -1.80
CA VAL A 108 24.75 25.60 -0.82
C VAL A 108 26.08 25.95 -0.15
N GLU A 109 26.42 27.23 -0.18
CA GLU A 109 27.56 27.78 0.55
C GLU A 109 27.06 28.53 1.79
N GLN A 110 27.83 28.53 2.87
CA GLN A 110 27.50 29.18 4.14
C GLN A 110 27.27 30.69 3.95
N GLY A 111 28.10 31.34 3.14
CA GLY A 111 28.00 32.78 2.86
C GLY A 111 28.08 33.62 4.13
N THR A 112 27.02 34.39 4.42
CA THR A 112 26.92 35.28 5.58
C THR A 112 26.20 34.64 6.77
N GLU A 113 25.78 33.38 6.65
CA GLU A 113 25.07 32.69 7.72
C GLU A 113 26.05 32.21 8.81
N PRO A 114 25.60 32.14 10.08
CA PRO A 114 26.46 31.72 11.18
C PRO A 114 26.98 30.28 10.98
N ASP A 115 26.14 29.39 10.45
CA ASP A 115 26.46 27.98 10.23
C ASP A 115 25.89 27.51 8.88
N ILE A 116 26.52 26.49 8.28
CA ILE A 116 26.09 25.90 7.01
C ILE A 116 24.69 25.30 7.09
N GLU A 117 24.31 24.73 8.24
CA GLU A 117 22.98 24.15 8.49
C GLU A 117 21.87 25.20 8.35
N THR A 118 22.13 26.42 8.82
CA THR A 118 21.18 27.53 8.70
C THR A 118 21.03 27.95 7.24
N ALA A 119 22.13 28.01 6.48
CA ALA A 119 22.11 28.31 5.06
C ALA A 119 21.35 27.25 4.25
N VAL A 120 21.59 25.97 4.54
CA VAL A 120 20.90 24.84 3.89
C VAL A 120 19.39 24.92 4.11
N ILE A 121 18.93 25.12 5.35
CA ILE A 121 17.49 25.17 5.64
C ILE A 121 16.83 26.38 5.01
N LYS A 122 17.48 27.55 5.02
CA LYS A 122 16.98 28.72 4.31
C LYS A 122 16.79 28.42 2.81
N LYS A 123 17.76 27.75 2.19
CA LYS A 123 17.64 27.31 0.79
C LYS A 123 16.57 26.27 0.56
N MET A 124 16.37 25.34 1.48
CA MET A 124 15.25 24.39 1.42
C MET A 124 13.91 25.11 1.45
N ILE A 125 13.72 26.09 2.36
CA ILE A 125 12.48 26.87 2.46
C ILE A 125 12.24 27.69 1.18
N GLU A 126 13.29 28.29 0.61
CA GLU A 126 13.18 28.97 -0.69
C GLU A 126 12.70 28.03 -1.80
N LEU A 127 13.21 26.79 -1.85
CA LEU A 127 12.79 25.78 -2.83
C LEU A 127 11.35 25.31 -2.60
N ILE A 128 10.98 25.03 -1.34
CA ILE A 128 9.61 24.68 -0.96
C ILE A 128 8.65 25.78 -1.43
N ARG A 129 8.96 27.05 -1.16
CA ARG A 129 8.11 28.20 -1.52
C ARG A 129 7.91 28.42 -3.01
N LYS A 130 8.88 28.00 -3.82
CA LYS A 130 8.75 28.07 -5.29
C LYS A 130 7.71 27.08 -5.81
N GLU A 131 7.59 25.93 -5.16
CA GLU A 131 6.69 24.85 -5.59
C GLU A 131 5.34 24.87 -4.85
N LYS A 132 5.35 25.25 -3.57
CA LYS A 132 4.21 25.24 -2.65
C LYS A 132 4.15 26.57 -1.91
N THR A 133 3.03 27.28 -2.04
CA THR A 133 2.83 28.58 -1.39
C THR A 133 1.91 28.52 -0.16
N GLY A 134 1.28 27.37 0.08
CA GLY A 134 0.34 27.16 1.18
C GLY A 134 0.74 25.97 2.04
N ASP A 135 -0.28 25.25 2.50
CA ASP A 135 -0.10 24.06 3.32
C ASP A 135 0.24 22.88 2.41
N PHE A 136 1.19 22.06 2.83
CA PHE A 136 1.70 20.93 2.08
C PHE A 136 1.98 19.73 2.99
N GLU A 137 1.95 18.56 2.39
CA GLU A 137 2.27 17.31 3.04
C GLU A 137 3.78 17.06 2.93
N TRP A 138 4.45 16.96 4.09
CA TRP A 138 5.85 16.62 4.22
C TRP A 138 5.99 15.16 4.64
N ASP A 139 6.79 14.38 3.91
CA ASP A 139 7.14 13.03 4.35
C ASP A 139 8.32 13.08 5.33
N SER A 140 8.05 12.82 6.62
CA SER A 140 9.08 12.84 7.64
C SER A 140 9.69 11.46 7.81
N HIS A 141 10.96 11.34 7.47
CA HIS A 141 11.75 10.13 7.70
C HIS A 141 11.97 9.90 9.20
N ARG A 142 12.11 10.97 10.00
CA ARG A 142 12.28 10.84 11.46
C ARG A 142 11.02 10.27 12.12
N LEU A 143 9.84 10.74 11.70
CA LEU A 143 8.56 10.36 12.30
C LEU A 143 7.89 9.18 11.57
N GLN A 144 8.47 8.73 10.44
CA GLN A 144 7.93 7.67 9.58
C GLN A 144 6.46 7.91 9.20
N ARG A 145 6.10 9.19 9.00
CA ARG A 145 4.74 9.62 8.68
C ARG A 145 4.72 10.94 7.92
N VAL A 146 3.62 11.15 7.20
CA VAL A 146 3.31 12.43 6.55
C VAL A 146 2.82 13.45 7.58
N VAL A 147 3.38 14.65 7.56
CA VAL A 147 3.04 15.77 8.42
C VAL A 147 2.62 16.97 7.57
N THR A 148 1.48 17.56 7.88
CA THR A 148 1.03 18.80 7.22
C THR A 148 1.80 19.99 7.76
N MET A 149 2.55 20.68 6.90
CA MET A 149 3.34 21.87 7.22
C MET A 149 2.90 23.05 6.34
N SER A 150 3.27 24.27 6.73
CA SER A 150 2.96 25.47 5.93
C SER A 150 4.21 26.09 5.32
N ALA A 151 4.14 26.44 4.03
CA ALA A 151 5.20 27.14 3.32
C ALA A 151 5.09 28.67 3.47
N ARG A 152 4.09 29.17 4.20
CA ARG A 152 3.81 30.61 4.30
C ARG A 152 4.95 31.37 5.01
N PRO A 153 5.13 32.67 4.72
CA PRO A 153 6.10 33.51 5.42
C PRO A 153 5.86 33.63 6.93
N GLN A 154 4.59 33.61 7.37
CA GLN A 154 4.27 33.72 8.79
C GLN A 154 4.79 32.51 9.59
N ASP A 155 4.78 31.33 8.98
CA ASP A 155 5.12 30.06 9.65
C ASP A 155 6.59 29.66 9.45
N THR A 156 7.43 30.60 8.99
CA THR A 156 8.87 30.34 8.72
C THR A 156 9.59 29.76 9.93
N ALA A 157 9.31 30.27 11.12
CA ALA A 157 10.01 29.85 12.34
C ALA A 157 9.68 28.39 12.71
N GLU A 158 8.42 27.98 12.56
CA GLU A 158 7.98 26.62 12.82
C GLU A 158 8.54 25.65 11.78
N LEU A 159 8.43 26.00 10.49
CA LEU A 159 8.98 25.21 9.40
C LEU A 159 10.51 25.05 9.55
N GLN A 160 11.22 26.12 9.87
CA GLN A 160 12.67 26.09 10.09
C GLN A 160 13.04 25.19 11.26
N ALA A 161 12.35 25.30 12.40
CA ALA A 161 12.60 24.47 13.57
C ALA A 161 12.33 22.98 13.30
N PHE A 162 11.31 22.68 12.50
CA PHE A 162 11.01 21.33 12.06
C PHE A 162 12.12 20.78 11.15
N LEU A 163 12.53 21.54 10.12
CA LEU A 163 13.57 21.12 9.18
C LEU A 163 14.94 20.93 9.84
N PHE A 164 15.28 21.75 10.84
CA PHE A 164 16.50 21.53 11.64
C PHE A 164 16.50 20.15 12.29
N LYS A 165 15.41 19.78 12.96
CA LYS A 165 15.29 18.47 13.61
C LYS A 165 15.21 17.32 12.61
N GLU A 166 14.77 17.58 11.38
CA GLU A 166 14.62 16.56 10.34
C GLU A 166 15.96 16.22 9.71
N MET A 167 16.70 17.25 9.29
CA MET A 167 17.96 17.06 8.55
C MET A 167 19.17 16.96 9.46
N PHE A 168 19.13 17.63 10.61
CA PHE A 168 20.27 17.75 11.52
C PHE A 168 19.86 17.44 12.97
N PRO A 169 19.51 16.18 13.29
CA PRO A 169 19.11 15.79 14.64
C PRO A 169 20.21 16.04 15.69
N GLU A 170 21.49 15.93 15.28
CA GLU A 170 22.66 16.14 16.14
C GLU A 170 23.14 17.60 16.17
N TYR A 171 22.50 18.52 15.43
CA TYR A 171 22.89 19.92 15.42
C TYR A 171 22.56 20.58 16.75
N LYS A 172 23.58 20.68 17.59
CA LYS A 172 23.60 21.59 18.72
C LYS A 172 24.07 22.92 18.17
N ARG A 173 23.14 23.87 18.01
CA ARG A 173 23.48 25.26 17.71
C ARG A 173 24.62 25.65 18.64
N GLY A 174 25.81 25.85 18.09
CA GLY A 174 26.98 26.20 18.89
C GLY A 174 26.60 27.41 19.75
N PRO A 175 27.07 27.49 21.01
CA PRO A 175 26.82 28.68 21.82
C PRO A 175 27.26 29.88 20.98
N GLY A 176 26.29 30.71 20.60
CA GLY A 176 26.47 31.78 19.64
C GLY A 176 27.72 32.58 20.01
N ARG A 177 28.62 32.75 19.04
CA ARG A 177 29.70 33.73 19.18
C ARG A 177 29.13 35.13 19.13
#